data_AF-A0A314U778-F1
#
_entry.id   AF-A0A314U778-F1
#
_cell.length_a   1.000
_cell.length_b   1.000
_cell.length_c   1.000
_cell.angle_alpha   90.00
_cell.angle_beta   90.00
_cell.angle_gamma   90.00
#
_symmetry.space_group_name_H-M   'P 1'
#
loop_
_entity.id
_entity.type
_entity.pdbx_description
1 polymer ?
#
loop_
_entity_poly.entity_id
_entity_poly.type
_entity_poly.pdbx_seq_one_letter_code
_entity_poly.pdbx_strand_id
1 'polypeptide(L)'
;MHIEIWFFCKFFKVAFFLARRKLNEREIEFRRWDELIPDALGLIFRNLPLQETLTVIPRVCKSWGRAVAGPYCWQEVDIMEWSKFRTPETITRMLQMLVLRSSGSLRKLCVAGLPNDQCFSFIADNANSLRTLQLPRSEISDLIVEQVAARLSTITFLDVSYCETIGGPALEAIGKHCKHLRKLQRCMNGWELLDRVSQDDEALAIAATMPKLKHLEILYLRISTEAVCQILLKCPELQLLDVQGCYSVKLDERFVKKFSGLKVIGPGSDNEGWDECSNYSVSSGYLAWDFVASVMDDDFDEEMLDEAWKTTKYGGCRNEVL
;
A
#
# COMPACT_ATOMS: atom_id res chain seq x y z
N MET A 1 -17.61 -8.98 17.26
CA MET A 1 -17.40 -8.89 15.80
C MET A 1 -16.44 -9.95 15.24
N HIS A 2 -15.31 -10.27 15.90
CA HIS A 2 -14.41 -11.36 15.47
C HIS A 2 -15.00 -12.79 15.59
N ILE A 3 -15.89 -13.00 16.57
CA ILE A 3 -16.55 -14.30 16.80
C ILE A 3 -17.63 -14.60 15.75
N GLU A 4 -18.25 -13.59 15.16
CA GLU A 4 -19.32 -13.79 14.17
C GLU A 4 -18.79 -14.13 12.79
N ILE A 5 -17.61 -13.65 12.40
CA ILE A 5 -16.95 -14.02 11.12
C ILE A 5 -16.30 -15.40 11.22
N TRP A 6 -15.74 -15.76 12.38
CA TRP A 6 -15.26 -17.12 12.62
C TRP A 6 -16.41 -18.12 12.64
N PHE A 7 -17.56 -17.75 13.23
CA PHE A 7 -18.80 -18.49 13.04
C PHE A 7 -19.19 -18.50 11.56
N PHE A 8 -19.11 -17.40 10.82
CA PHE A 8 -19.46 -17.36 9.39
C PHE A 8 -18.66 -18.36 8.54
N CYS A 9 -17.34 -18.40 8.66
CA CYS A 9 -16.48 -19.34 7.92
C CYS A 9 -16.60 -20.79 8.43
N LYS A 10 -16.80 -21.01 9.74
CA LYS A 10 -16.96 -22.36 10.33
C LYS A 10 -18.36 -22.93 10.11
N PHE A 11 -19.38 -22.08 10.13
CA PHE A 11 -20.76 -22.39 9.76
C PHE A 11 -20.86 -22.68 8.26
N PHE A 12 -20.06 -22.01 7.40
CA PHE A 12 -19.91 -22.43 6.01
C PHE A 12 -19.18 -23.77 5.85
N LYS A 13 -18.10 -24.04 6.60
CA LYS A 13 -17.48 -25.39 6.59
C LYS A 13 -18.46 -26.49 7.00
N VAL A 14 -19.25 -26.27 8.05
CA VAL A 14 -20.23 -27.26 8.54
C VAL A 14 -21.45 -27.34 7.63
N ALA A 15 -22.02 -26.23 7.17
CA ALA A 15 -23.16 -26.22 6.25
C ALA A 15 -22.79 -26.79 4.87
N PHE A 16 -21.60 -26.52 4.35
CA PHE A 16 -21.12 -27.06 3.07
C PHE A 16 -20.76 -28.56 3.18
N PHE A 17 -20.17 -28.99 4.31
CA PHE A 17 -19.88 -30.41 4.55
C PHE A 17 -21.16 -31.22 4.86
N LEU A 18 -22.16 -30.64 5.53
CA LEU A 18 -23.47 -31.24 5.76
C LEU A 18 -24.32 -31.29 4.47
N ALA A 19 -24.31 -30.24 3.65
CA ALA A 19 -24.98 -30.20 2.35
C ALA A 19 -24.49 -31.30 1.39
N ARG A 20 -23.23 -31.73 1.53
CA ARG A 20 -22.64 -32.80 0.71
C ARG A 20 -22.91 -34.22 1.24
N ARG A 21 -23.38 -34.41 2.49
CA ARG A 21 -23.39 -35.76 3.10
C ARG A 21 -24.76 -36.34 3.52
N LYS A 22 -25.85 -35.58 3.58
CA LYS A 22 -27.26 -36.07 3.59
C LYS A 22 -28.16 -34.93 4.05
N LEU A 23 -29.25 -34.67 3.32
CA LEU A 23 -30.62 -34.67 3.85
C LEU A 23 -31.61 -34.47 2.70
N ASN A 24 -32.36 -35.53 2.42
CA ASN A 24 -33.71 -35.42 1.86
C ASN A 24 -34.56 -34.55 2.80
N GLU A 25 -35.48 -33.80 2.19
CA GLU A 25 -36.68 -33.21 2.82
C GLU A 25 -36.46 -32.04 3.79
N ARG A 26 -36.32 -30.84 3.21
CA ARG A 26 -37.20 -29.66 3.41
C ARG A 26 -36.55 -28.46 2.70
N GLU A 27 -37.28 -27.84 1.77
CA GLU A 27 -36.86 -26.65 1.02
C GLU A 27 -36.63 -25.46 1.96
N ILE A 28 -35.42 -25.36 2.49
CA ILE A 28 -34.84 -24.07 2.84
C ILE A 28 -34.14 -23.64 1.56
N GLU A 29 -34.61 -22.56 0.92
CA GLU A 29 -33.93 -21.92 -0.22
C GLU A 29 -32.56 -21.42 0.23
N PHE A 30 -31.58 -22.32 0.28
CA PHE A 30 -30.18 -21.95 0.45
C PHE A 30 -29.74 -21.21 -0.82
N ARG A 31 -29.45 -19.91 -0.69
CA ARG A 31 -28.84 -19.14 -1.78
C ARG A 31 -27.60 -19.87 -2.28
N ARG A 32 -27.52 -20.07 -3.59
CA ARG A 32 -26.39 -20.69 -4.28
C ARG A 32 -25.28 -19.66 -4.44
N TRP A 33 -24.50 -19.49 -3.38
CA TRP A 33 -23.38 -18.52 -3.35
C TRP A 33 -22.28 -18.84 -4.39
N ASP A 34 -22.28 -20.04 -4.96
CA ASP A 34 -21.43 -20.44 -6.10
C ASP A 34 -21.86 -19.83 -7.44
N GLU A 35 -23.11 -19.37 -7.54
CA GLU A 35 -23.69 -18.73 -8.74
C GLU A 35 -23.56 -17.20 -8.73
N LEU A 36 -23.01 -16.61 -7.65
CA LEU A 36 -22.71 -15.20 -7.63
C LEU A 36 -21.64 -14.85 -8.66
N ILE A 37 -21.81 -13.69 -9.29
CA ILE A 37 -20.82 -13.16 -10.22
C ILE A 37 -19.47 -12.93 -9.50
N PRO A 38 -18.33 -13.13 -10.17
CA PRO A 38 -17.01 -12.99 -9.57
C PRO A 38 -16.77 -11.66 -8.86
N ASP A 39 -17.34 -10.57 -9.37
CA ASP A 39 -17.24 -9.21 -8.83
C ASP A 39 -17.89 -9.12 -7.43
N ALA A 40 -19.07 -9.72 -7.27
CA ALA A 40 -19.78 -9.77 -5.99
C ALA A 40 -19.05 -10.64 -4.97
N LEU A 41 -18.47 -11.77 -5.42
CA LEU A 41 -17.61 -12.60 -4.59
C LEU A 41 -16.34 -11.85 -4.17
N GLY A 42 -15.69 -11.11 -5.07
CA GLY A 42 -14.53 -10.28 -4.75
C GLY A 42 -14.85 -9.16 -3.75
N LEU A 43 -16.05 -8.59 -3.81
CA LEU A 43 -16.56 -7.64 -2.81
C LEU A 43 -16.74 -8.27 -1.42
N ILE A 44 -17.08 -9.55 -1.35
CA ILE A 44 -17.20 -10.27 -0.07
C ILE A 44 -15.80 -10.64 0.44
N PHE A 45 -14.99 -11.29 -0.41
CA PHE A 45 -13.71 -11.86 -0.04
C PHE A 45 -12.65 -10.81 0.32
N ARG A 46 -12.73 -9.58 -0.20
CA ARG A 46 -11.82 -8.49 0.22
C ARG A 46 -11.91 -8.16 1.72
N ASN A 47 -13.02 -8.51 2.38
CA ASN A 47 -13.21 -8.26 3.81
C ASN A 47 -12.62 -9.39 4.68
N LEU A 48 -12.09 -10.44 4.06
CA LEU A 48 -11.46 -11.56 4.75
C LEU A 48 -9.95 -11.34 4.85
N PRO A 49 -9.29 -11.88 5.90
CA PRO A 49 -7.84 -11.82 6.01
C PRO A 49 -7.17 -12.44 4.78
N LEU A 50 -6.05 -11.85 4.34
CA LEU A 50 -5.30 -12.33 3.18
C LEU A 50 -5.03 -13.85 3.23
N GLN A 51 -4.77 -14.38 4.42
CA GLN A 51 -4.51 -15.81 4.61
C GLN A 51 -5.70 -16.66 4.18
N GLU A 52 -6.90 -16.30 4.63
CA GLU A 52 -8.12 -17.03 4.31
C GLU A 52 -8.43 -16.91 2.82
N THR A 53 -8.23 -15.72 2.26
CA THR A 53 -8.42 -15.46 0.83
C THR A 53 -7.49 -16.31 -0.02
N LEU A 54 -6.23 -16.50 0.38
CA LEU A 54 -5.26 -17.29 -0.38
C LEU A 54 -5.39 -18.81 -0.16
N THR A 55 -5.83 -19.26 1.01
CA THR A 55 -5.75 -20.70 1.39
C THR A 55 -7.09 -21.40 1.54
N VAL A 56 -8.09 -20.71 2.09
CA VAL A 56 -9.38 -21.34 2.44
C VAL A 56 -10.37 -21.16 1.29
N ILE A 57 -10.55 -19.94 0.80
CA ILE A 57 -11.55 -19.61 -0.21
C ILE A 57 -11.38 -20.42 -1.50
N PRO A 58 -10.17 -20.57 -2.07
CA PRO A 58 -10.00 -21.34 -3.30
C PRO A 58 -10.34 -22.82 -3.15
N ARG A 59 -10.28 -23.35 -1.92
CA ARG A 59 -10.56 -24.76 -1.61
C ARG A 59 -12.05 -25.04 -1.36
N VAL A 60 -12.90 -24.01 -1.28
CA VAL A 60 -14.35 -24.19 -1.08
C VAL A 60 -15.01 -24.77 -2.32
N CYS A 61 -14.85 -24.11 -3.48
CA CYS A 61 -15.35 -24.60 -4.77
C CYS A 61 -14.60 -23.95 -5.94
N LYS A 62 -14.73 -24.52 -7.14
CA LYS A 62 -14.09 -24.01 -8.37
C LYS A 62 -14.49 -22.57 -8.71
N SER A 63 -15.75 -22.19 -8.45
CA SER A 63 -16.25 -20.83 -8.72
C SER A 63 -15.50 -19.81 -7.86
N TRP A 64 -15.36 -20.10 -6.55
CA TRP A 64 -14.67 -19.23 -5.60
C TRP A 64 -13.16 -19.22 -5.85
N GLY A 65 -12.56 -20.35 -6.22
CA GLY A 65 -11.17 -20.40 -6.68
C GLY A 65 -10.91 -19.49 -7.88
N ARG A 66 -11.80 -19.50 -8.88
CA ARG A 66 -11.70 -18.57 -10.03
C ARG A 66 -11.89 -17.11 -9.62
N ALA A 67 -12.81 -16.82 -8.69
CA ALA A 67 -13.03 -15.45 -8.21
C ALA A 67 -11.80 -14.90 -7.47
N VAL A 68 -11.13 -15.73 -6.65
CA VAL A 68 -9.87 -15.37 -5.99
C VAL A 68 -8.71 -15.27 -6.98
N ALA A 69 -8.66 -16.10 -8.02
CA ALA A 69 -7.64 -15.95 -9.06
C ALA A 69 -7.82 -14.68 -9.91
N GLY A 70 -9.05 -14.14 -9.96
CA GLY A 70 -9.38 -12.93 -10.71
C GLY A 70 -9.05 -11.61 -9.99
N PRO A 71 -9.17 -10.47 -10.69
CA PRO A 71 -8.66 -9.18 -10.24
C PRO A 71 -9.46 -8.51 -9.11
N TYR A 72 -10.74 -8.88 -8.95
CA TYR A 72 -11.65 -8.19 -8.04
C TYR A 72 -11.31 -8.37 -6.56
N CYS A 73 -10.66 -9.47 -6.20
CA CYS A 73 -10.17 -9.70 -4.84
C CYS A 73 -8.92 -8.87 -4.50
N TRP A 74 -8.22 -8.36 -5.51
CA TRP A 74 -6.89 -7.77 -5.39
C TRP A 74 -6.85 -6.30 -5.80
N GLN A 75 -7.98 -5.61 -5.74
CA GLN A 75 -8.03 -4.15 -5.96
C GLN A 75 -7.40 -3.39 -4.79
N GLU A 76 -7.43 -3.97 -3.59
CA GLU A 76 -6.85 -3.40 -2.38
C GLU A 76 -6.03 -4.48 -1.68
N VAL A 77 -4.72 -4.28 -1.59
CA VAL A 77 -3.78 -5.21 -1.01
C VAL A 77 -3.11 -4.53 0.18
N ASP A 78 -3.28 -5.10 1.36
CA ASP A 78 -2.64 -4.65 2.58
C ASP A 78 -1.90 -5.82 3.23
N ILE A 79 -0.58 -5.79 3.12
CA ILE A 79 0.35 -6.79 3.66
C ILE A 79 1.37 -6.16 4.60
N MET A 80 1.10 -4.96 5.11
CA MET A 80 2.06 -4.19 5.89
C MET A 80 2.49 -4.91 7.17
N GLU A 81 1.56 -5.49 7.92
CA GLU A 81 1.87 -6.29 9.12
C GLU A 81 2.60 -7.58 8.78
N TRP A 82 2.18 -8.22 7.68
CA TRP A 82 2.76 -9.48 7.25
C TRP A 82 4.22 -9.31 6.81
N SER A 83 4.55 -8.25 6.07
CA SER A 83 5.87 -8.06 5.49
C SER A 83 6.96 -7.72 6.52
N LYS A 84 6.60 -7.15 7.68
CA LYS A 84 7.55 -6.75 8.76
C LYS A 84 8.41 -7.91 9.29
N PHE A 85 7.92 -9.14 9.19
CA PHE A 85 8.57 -10.34 9.75
C PHE A 85 8.94 -11.35 8.66
N ARG A 86 9.18 -10.90 7.44
CA ARG A 86 9.45 -11.76 6.28
C ARG A 86 10.76 -11.38 5.63
N THR A 87 11.36 -12.34 4.93
CA THR A 87 12.57 -12.07 4.16
C THR A 87 12.24 -11.25 2.91
N PRO A 88 13.18 -10.41 2.43
CA PRO A 88 13.09 -9.68 1.17
C PRO A 88 12.56 -10.50 -0.02
N GLU A 89 13.03 -11.74 -0.18
CA GLU A 89 12.67 -12.63 -1.28
C GLU A 89 11.21 -13.05 -1.18
N THR A 90 10.76 -13.34 0.05
CA THR A 90 9.37 -13.73 0.34
C THR A 90 8.41 -12.57 0.07
N ILE A 91 8.81 -11.35 0.47
CA ILE A 91 8.04 -10.13 0.17
C ILE A 91 7.95 -9.92 -1.33
N THR A 92 9.08 -10.03 -2.04
CA THR A 92 9.14 -9.83 -3.50
C THR A 92 8.20 -10.79 -4.23
N ARG A 93 8.25 -12.09 -3.90
CA ARG A 93 7.41 -13.11 -4.54
C ARG A 93 5.92 -12.88 -4.25
N MET A 94 5.57 -12.59 -3.00
CA MET A 94 4.19 -12.29 -2.63
C MET A 94 3.67 -11.04 -3.35
N LEU A 95 4.48 -9.97 -3.39
CA LEU A 95 4.16 -8.73 -4.07
C LEU A 95 3.90 -8.96 -5.56
N GLN A 96 4.81 -9.66 -6.24
CA GLN A 96 4.66 -9.97 -7.67
C GLN A 96 3.39 -10.75 -7.96
N MET A 97 3.13 -11.81 -7.18
CA MET A 97 1.93 -12.62 -7.32
C MET A 97 0.64 -11.80 -7.14
N LEU A 98 0.55 -10.98 -6.09
CA LEU A 98 -0.65 -10.19 -5.81
C LEU A 98 -0.88 -9.08 -6.85
N VAL A 99 0.18 -8.40 -7.28
CA VAL A 99 0.09 -7.35 -8.31
C VAL A 99 -0.31 -7.95 -9.66
N LEU A 100 0.26 -9.08 -10.08
CA LEU A 100 -0.14 -9.74 -11.34
C LEU A 100 -1.60 -10.19 -11.31
N ARG A 101 -2.05 -10.77 -10.20
CA ARG A 101 -3.46 -11.18 -10.02
C ARG A 101 -4.43 -10.00 -10.08
N SER A 102 -4.00 -8.80 -9.71
CA SER A 102 -4.82 -7.60 -9.83
C SER A 102 -5.11 -7.19 -11.28
N SER A 103 -4.31 -7.69 -12.25
CA SER A 103 -4.45 -7.41 -13.69
C SER A 103 -4.64 -5.92 -13.99
N GLY A 104 -3.80 -5.06 -13.40
CA GLY A 104 -3.84 -3.60 -13.60
C GLY A 104 -4.97 -2.87 -12.86
N SER A 105 -5.80 -3.58 -12.09
CA SER A 105 -6.92 -3.01 -11.33
C SER A 105 -6.57 -2.67 -9.88
N LEU A 106 -5.30 -2.77 -9.48
CA LEU A 106 -4.82 -2.43 -8.13
C LEU A 106 -5.00 -0.93 -7.85
N ARG A 107 -5.72 -0.61 -6.78
CA ARG A 107 -6.04 0.76 -6.33
C ARG A 107 -5.36 1.13 -5.02
N LYS A 108 -5.15 0.17 -4.13
CA LYS A 108 -4.45 0.36 -2.85
C LYS A 108 -3.40 -0.74 -2.69
N LEU A 109 -2.16 -0.34 -2.38
CA LEU A 109 -1.09 -1.24 -2.01
C LEU A 109 -0.38 -0.72 -0.76
N CYS A 110 -0.33 -1.56 0.27
CA CYS A 110 0.35 -1.30 1.52
C CYS A 110 1.31 -2.44 1.85
N VAL A 111 2.60 -2.14 1.91
CA VAL A 111 3.66 -3.12 2.15
C VAL A 111 4.86 -2.41 2.78
N ALA A 112 5.38 -2.94 3.88
CA ALA A 112 6.59 -2.39 4.51
C ALA A 112 7.83 -3.15 4.04
N GLY A 113 8.97 -2.47 3.95
CA GLY A 113 10.25 -3.16 3.69
C GLY A 113 10.43 -3.62 2.26
N LEU A 114 10.08 -2.80 1.26
CA LEU A 114 10.45 -3.15 -0.12
C LEU A 114 11.98 -3.20 -0.23
N PRO A 115 12.55 -4.29 -0.78
CA PRO A 115 13.97 -4.53 -0.64
C PRO A 115 14.85 -3.87 -1.71
N ASN A 116 14.27 -3.37 -2.81
CA ASN A 116 15.04 -2.74 -3.88
C ASN A 116 14.17 -1.96 -4.87
N ASP A 117 14.85 -1.14 -5.68
CA ASP A 117 14.31 -0.38 -6.81
C ASP A 117 13.55 -1.23 -7.83
N GLN A 118 13.98 -2.47 -8.06
CA GLN A 118 13.33 -3.36 -9.04
C GLN A 118 11.89 -3.70 -8.63
N CYS A 119 11.64 -3.88 -7.33
CA CYS A 119 10.29 -4.09 -6.80
C CYS A 119 9.41 -2.85 -7.00
N PHE A 120 9.95 -1.66 -6.78
CA PHE A 120 9.23 -0.41 -6.97
C PHE A 120 8.89 -0.17 -8.44
N SER A 121 9.86 -0.38 -9.34
CA SER A 121 9.66 -0.31 -10.79
C SER A 121 8.60 -1.30 -11.26
N PHE A 122 8.64 -2.54 -10.76
CA PHE A 122 7.63 -3.54 -11.06
C PHE A 122 6.21 -3.11 -10.65
N ILE A 123 6.04 -2.47 -9.48
CA ILE A 123 4.75 -1.91 -9.08
C ILE A 123 4.31 -0.83 -10.07
N ALA A 124 5.21 0.11 -10.39
CA ALA A 124 4.91 1.21 -11.30
C ALA A 124 4.49 0.74 -12.70
N ASP A 125 4.96 -0.42 -13.14
CA ASP A 125 4.69 -0.96 -14.49
C ASP A 125 3.36 -1.72 -14.58
N ASN A 126 2.94 -2.31 -13.46
CA ASN A 126 1.81 -3.23 -13.43
C ASN A 126 0.58 -2.66 -12.70
N ALA A 127 0.71 -1.50 -12.03
CA ALA A 127 -0.31 -0.97 -11.14
C ALA A 127 -0.64 0.51 -11.41
N ASN A 128 -0.87 0.86 -12.68
CA ASN A 128 -1.12 2.24 -13.14
C ASN A 128 -2.45 2.85 -12.60
N SER A 129 -3.32 2.01 -12.02
CA SER A 129 -4.58 2.41 -11.39
C SER A 129 -4.44 2.76 -9.89
N LEU A 130 -3.22 2.74 -9.34
CA LEU A 130 -2.95 2.97 -7.92
C LEU A 130 -3.35 4.37 -7.46
N ARG A 131 -4.19 4.41 -6.42
CA ARG A 131 -4.61 5.64 -5.74
C ARG A 131 -3.95 5.80 -4.37
N THR A 132 -3.64 4.70 -3.72
CA THR A 132 -3.00 4.67 -2.41
C THR A 132 -1.79 3.75 -2.46
N LEU A 133 -0.63 4.29 -2.15
CA LEU A 133 0.63 3.55 -2.11
C LEU A 133 1.33 3.84 -0.79
N GLN A 134 1.47 2.83 0.06
CA GLN A 134 2.17 2.95 1.34
C GLN A 134 3.33 1.97 1.38
N LEU A 135 4.54 2.50 1.43
CA LEU A 135 5.80 1.77 1.30
C LEU A 135 6.77 2.09 2.44
N PRO A 136 6.37 2.04 3.72
CA PRO A 136 7.27 2.42 4.80
C PRO A 136 8.50 1.49 4.89
N ARG A 137 9.64 2.04 5.32
CA ARG A 137 10.91 1.30 5.52
C ARG A 137 11.45 0.63 4.25
N SER A 138 11.21 1.22 3.09
CA SER A 138 11.59 0.61 1.81
C SER A 138 12.90 1.18 1.28
N GLU A 139 13.71 0.33 0.65
CA GLU A 139 14.95 0.67 -0.04
C GLU A 139 14.63 1.09 -1.48
N ILE A 140 14.33 2.38 -1.65
CA ILE A 140 13.91 2.98 -2.93
C ILE A 140 14.76 4.23 -3.19
N SER A 141 15.53 4.25 -4.27
CA SER A 141 16.39 5.38 -4.63
C SER A 141 15.62 6.52 -5.30
N ASP A 142 16.18 7.73 -5.20
CA ASP A 142 15.68 8.88 -5.98
C ASP A 142 15.66 8.60 -7.48
N LEU A 143 16.71 7.93 -7.99
CA LEU A 143 16.87 7.62 -9.41
C LEU A 143 15.72 6.77 -9.96
N ILE A 144 15.31 5.73 -9.24
CA ILE A 144 14.22 4.88 -9.72
C ILE A 144 12.88 5.63 -9.68
N VAL A 145 12.67 6.47 -8.66
CA VAL A 145 11.45 7.29 -8.54
C VAL A 145 11.35 8.25 -9.71
N GLU A 146 12.43 8.95 -10.04
CA GLU A 146 12.49 9.84 -11.21
C GLU A 146 12.14 9.13 -12.52
N GLN A 147 12.59 7.88 -12.69
CA GLN A 147 12.34 7.11 -13.91
C GLN A 147 10.88 6.67 -14.06
N VAL A 148 10.22 6.30 -12.95
CA VAL A 148 8.90 5.63 -13.01
C VAL A 148 7.74 6.48 -12.49
N ALA A 149 7.97 7.63 -11.86
CA ALA A 149 6.93 8.47 -11.25
C ALA A 149 5.79 8.84 -12.23
N ALA A 150 6.07 9.00 -13.52
CA ALA A 150 5.07 9.26 -14.55
C ALA A 150 3.98 8.17 -14.65
N ARG A 151 4.35 6.89 -14.38
CA ARG A 151 3.44 5.74 -14.43
C ARG A 151 2.47 5.70 -13.24
N LEU A 152 2.81 6.42 -12.16
CA LEU A 152 2.06 6.50 -10.90
C LEU A 152 1.18 7.77 -10.80
N SER A 153 0.83 8.40 -11.92
CA SER A 153 0.12 9.69 -11.97
C SER A 153 -1.25 9.74 -11.28
N THR A 154 -1.86 8.58 -11.00
CA THR A 154 -3.18 8.42 -10.37
C THR A 154 -3.13 8.43 -8.83
N ILE A 155 -1.93 8.45 -8.23
CA ILE A 155 -1.76 8.43 -6.77
C ILE A 155 -2.40 9.67 -6.13
N THR A 156 -3.17 9.40 -5.07
CA THR A 156 -3.83 10.39 -4.20
C THR A 156 -3.29 10.38 -2.78
N PHE A 157 -2.74 9.25 -2.34
CA PHE A 157 -2.12 9.07 -1.04
C PHE A 157 -0.82 8.29 -1.19
N LEU A 158 0.29 8.90 -0.78
CA LEU A 158 1.61 8.29 -0.70
C LEU A 158 2.14 8.30 0.73
N ASP A 159 2.69 7.17 1.15
CA ASP A 159 3.47 7.04 2.39
C ASP A 159 4.83 6.41 2.07
N VAL A 160 5.89 7.18 2.34
CA VAL A 160 7.30 6.80 2.15
C VAL A 160 8.09 7.03 3.44
N SER A 161 7.42 6.79 4.57
CA SER A 161 8.00 6.91 5.90
C SER A 161 9.15 5.92 6.09
N TYR A 162 10.23 6.35 6.74
CA TYR A 162 11.42 5.56 7.03
C TYR A 162 12.15 5.04 5.78
N CYS A 163 11.92 5.63 4.60
CA CYS A 163 12.70 5.35 3.40
C CYS A 163 13.92 6.26 3.37
N GLU A 164 15.08 5.76 3.82
CA GLU A 164 16.30 6.55 4.01
C GLU A 164 16.89 7.11 2.71
N THR A 165 16.68 6.41 1.60
CA THR A 165 17.26 6.71 0.29
C THR A 165 16.42 7.67 -0.55
N ILE A 166 15.19 7.95 -0.12
CA ILE A 166 14.32 8.97 -0.74
C ILE A 166 14.72 10.34 -0.19
N GLY A 167 14.88 11.32 -1.07
CA GLY A 167 15.18 12.71 -0.75
C GLY A 167 14.36 13.71 -1.58
N GLY A 168 14.85 14.95 -1.66
CA GLY A 168 14.22 16.01 -2.44
C GLY A 168 13.94 15.64 -3.91
N PRO A 169 14.88 15.05 -4.65
CA PRO A 169 14.68 14.69 -6.06
C PRO A 169 13.51 13.70 -6.29
N ALA A 170 13.40 12.63 -5.49
CA ALA A 170 12.25 11.71 -5.57
C ALA A 170 10.92 12.45 -5.32
N LEU A 171 10.86 13.25 -4.26
CA LEU A 171 9.63 13.98 -3.90
C LEU A 171 9.28 15.01 -4.98
N GLU A 172 10.27 15.67 -5.59
CA GLU A 172 10.05 16.57 -6.71
C GLU A 172 9.47 15.83 -7.92
N ALA A 173 10.02 14.66 -8.27
CA ALA A 173 9.51 13.83 -9.36
C ALA A 173 8.08 13.35 -9.09
N ILE A 174 7.80 12.86 -7.88
CA ILE A 174 6.45 12.47 -7.45
C ILE A 174 5.50 13.67 -7.60
N GLY A 175 5.85 14.86 -7.11
CA GLY A 175 4.98 16.02 -7.21
C GLY A 175 4.83 16.53 -8.64
N LYS A 176 5.85 16.38 -9.49
CA LYS A 176 5.78 16.68 -10.93
C LYS A 176 4.78 15.79 -11.67
N HIS A 177 4.69 14.50 -11.32
CA HIS A 177 3.87 13.55 -12.06
C HIS A 177 2.53 13.19 -11.39
N CYS A 178 2.47 13.13 -10.07
CA CYS A 178 1.30 12.73 -9.28
C CYS A 178 0.43 13.95 -8.92
N LYS A 179 -0.19 14.61 -9.92
CA LYS A 179 -0.97 15.85 -9.73
C LYS A 179 -2.26 15.67 -8.90
N HIS A 180 -2.65 14.43 -8.66
CA HIS A 180 -3.80 14.07 -7.83
C HIS A 180 -3.44 13.78 -6.37
N LEU A 181 -2.17 13.91 -5.99
CA LEU A 181 -1.73 13.71 -4.61
C LEU A 181 -2.45 14.68 -3.66
N ARG A 182 -3.02 14.13 -2.58
CA ARG A 182 -3.77 14.85 -1.54
C ARG A 182 -3.22 14.57 -0.14
N LYS A 183 -2.68 13.37 0.09
CA LYS A 183 -2.04 12.98 1.34
C LYS A 183 -0.61 12.52 1.08
N LEU A 184 0.34 13.08 1.82
CA LEU A 184 1.74 12.62 1.85
C LEU A 184 2.16 12.37 3.30
N GLN A 185 2.71 11.20 3.56
CA GLN A 185 3.32 10.85 4.84
C GLN A 185 4.81 10.60 4.66
N ARG A 186 5.59 11.31 5.47
CA ARG A 186 7.05 11.27 5.49
C ARG A 186 7.52 11.35 6.94
N CYS A 187 7.63 10.19 7.59
CA CYS A 187 8.19 10.09 8.94
C CYS A 187 9.63 9.56 8.89
N MET A 188 10.49 10.01 9.79
CA MET A 188 11.85 9.49 9.99
C MET A 188 12.08 9.02 11.43
N ASN A 189 13.17 8.30 11.66
CA ASN A 189 13.58 7.93 13.00
C ASN A 189 14.32 9.11 13.65
N GLY A 190 13.83 9.59 14.80
CA GLY A 190 14.43 10.72 15.51
C GLY A 190 15.88 10.51 15.96
N TRP A 191 16.35 9.26 16.07
CA TRP A 191 17.72 8.91 16.46
C TRP A 191 18.70 8.87 15.28
N GLU A 192 18.22 8.67 14.05
CA GLU A 192 19.01 8.72 12.81
C GLU A 192 19.25 10.16 12.31
N LEU A 193 18.66 11.15 12.99
CA LEU A 193 18.82 12.58 12.66
C LEU A 193 20.23 13.12 12.87
N LEU A 194 21.10 12.38 13.57
CA LEU A 194 22.45 12.85 13.94
C LEU A 194 23.35 13.06 12.72
N ASP A 195 23.24 12.20 11.70
CA ASP A 195 24.12 12.24 10.52
C ASP A 195 23.56 13.11 9.36
N ARG A 196 22.29 13.52 9.40
CA ARG A 196 21.68 14.31 8.33
C ARG A 196 21.75 15.81 8.62
N VAL A 197 22.31 16.59 7.69
CA VAL A 197 22.55 18.03 7.90
C VAL A 197 21.24 18.83 7.91
N SER A 198 20.44 18.69 6.84
CA SER A 198 19.15 19.36 6.63
C SER A 198 18.34 18.57 5.60
N GLN A 199 17.02 18.63 5.70
CA GLN A 199 16.06 18.07 4.74
C GLN A 199 15.14 19.17 4.18
N ASP A 200 15.61 20.42 4.16
CA ASP A 200 14.86 21.55 3.60
C ASP A 200 14.60 21.36 2.10
N ASP A 201 15.47 20.65 1.38
CA ASP A 201 15.27 20.29 -0.02
C ASP A 201 14.00 19.45 -0.23
N GLU A 202 13.72 18.47 0.66
CA GLU A 202 12.47 17.70 0.65
C GLU A 202 11.24 18.61 0.79
N ALA A 203 11.28 19.51 1.78
CA ALA A 203 10.18 20.44 2.05
C ALA A 203 9.97 21.44 0.89
N LEU A 204 11.04 21.96 0.31
CA LEU A 204 10.99 22.87 -0.84
C LEU A 204 10.47 22.18 -2.11
N ALA A 205 10.86 20.91 -2.34
CA ALA A 205 10.34 20.11 -3.44
C ALA A 205 8.82 19.91 -3.34
N ILE A 206 8.33 19.59 -2.13
CA ILE A 206 6.89 19.48 -1.85
C ILE A 206 6.19 20.81 -2.14
N ALA A 207 6.70 21.91 -1.58
CA ALA A 207 6.14 23.25 -1.77
C ALA A 207 6.07 23.64 -3.26
N ALA A 208 7.12 23.34 -4.04
CA ALA A 208 7.19 23.72 -5.44
C ALA A 208 6.24 22.91 -6.35
N THR A 209 5.97 21.64 -6.02
CA THR A 209 5.38 20.69 -6.97
C THR A 209 4.01 20.13 -6.58
N MET A 210 3.61 20.26 -5.30
CA MET A 210 2.41 19.61 -4.74
C MET A 210 1.36 20.60 -4.19
N PRO A 211 0.86 21.58 -4.97
CA PRO A 211 -0.01 22.65 -4.46
C PRO A 211 -1.41 22.19 -4.01
N LYS A 212 -1.83 20.98 -4.40
CA LYS A 212 -3.16 20.40 -4.08
C LYS A 212 -3.14 19.47 -2.85
N LEU A 213 -2.04 19.42 -2.10
CA LEU A 213 -1.98 18.66 -0.86
C LEU A 213 -3.01 19.18 0.14
N LYS A 214 -3.69 18.24 0.81
CA LYS A 214 -4.66 18.51 1.88
C LYS A 214 -4.12 18.05 3.22
N HIS A 215 -3.40 16.93 3.25
CA HIS A 215 -2.83 16.38 4.47
C HIS A 215 -1.34 16.11 4.25
N LEU A 216 -0.50 16.72 5.07
CA LEU A 216 0.94 16.54 5.03
C LEU A 216 1.43 16.20 6.42
N GLU A 217 2.06 15.04 6.56
CA GLU A 217 2.71 14.60 7.78
C GLU A 217 4.21 14.50 7.50
N ILE A 218 5.00 15.41 8.08
CA ILE A 218 6.46 15.42 8.01
C ILE A 218 6.98 15.31 9.44
N LEU A 219 7.28 14.09 9.88
CA LEU A 219 7.55 13.82 11.29
C LEU A 219 9.02 13.47 11.50
N TYR A 220 9.64 14.04 12.53
CA TYR A 220 11.03 13.78 12.88
C TYR A 220 12.03 14.04 11.74
N LEU A 221 11.79 15.06 10.90
CA LEU A 221 12.78 15.53 9.91
C LEU A 221 13.54 16.76 10.43
N ARG A 222 14.76 16.94 9.94
CA ARG A 222 15.57 18.16 10.18
C ARG A 222 15.23 19.24 9.15
N ILE A 223 14.04 19.83 9.27
CA ILE A 223 13.58 20.95 8.45
C ILE A 223 13.56 22.27 9.22
N SER A 224 13.79 23.38 8.51
CA SER A 224 13.75 24.74 9.04
C SER A 224 12.34 25.30 9.05
N THR A 225 12.13 26.32 9.87
CA THR A 225 10.87 27.07 9.90
C THR A 225 10.57 27.72 8.54
N GLU A 226 11.60 28.21 7.84
CA GLU A 226 11.43 28.83 6.52
C GLU A 226 10.92 27.83 5.48
N ALA A 227 11.46 26.60 5.47
CA ALA A 227 11.00 25.56 4.55
C ALA A 227 9.52 25.20 4.79
N VAL A 228 9.09 25.11 6.05
CA VAL A 228 7.67 24.90 6.39
C VAL A 228 6.81 26.10 5.98
N CYS A 229 7.28 27.33 6.17
CA CYS A 229 6.59 28.53 5.70
C CYS A 229 6.38 28.49 4.17
N GLN A 230 7.37 28.03 3.39
CA GLN A 230 7.21 27.86 1.94
C GLN A 230 6.13 26.84 1.58
N ILE A 231 6.06 25.71 2.29
CA ILE A 231 4.96 24.73 2.12
C ILE A 231 3.61 25.41 2.36
N LEU A 232 3.46 26.12 3.48
CA LEU A 232 2.20 26.80 3.82
C LEU A 232 1.79 27.82 2.77
N LEU A 233 2.74 28.59 2.24
CA LEU A 233 2.49 29.58 1.19
C LEU A 233 2.15 28.97 -0.18
N LYS A 234 2.68 27.80 -0.50
CA LYS A 234 2.54 27.17 -1.83
C LYS A 234 1.48 26.07 -1.90
N CYS A 235 1.01 25.55 -0.77
CA CYS A 235 -0.05 24.55 -0.66
C CYS A 235 -1.32 25.15 -0.04
N PRO A 236 -2.09 25.96 -0.79
CA PRO A 236 -3.26 26.67 -0.25
C PRO A 236 -4.43 25.77 0.13
N GLU A 237 -4.48 24.53 -0.37
CA GLU A 237 -5.53 23.55 -0.03
C GLU A 237 -5.22 22.75 1.25
N LEU A 238 -4.11 23.04 1.93
CA LEU A 238 -3.65 22.27 3.08
C LEU A 238 -4.61 22.44 4.27
N GLN A 239 -5.12 21.31 4.76
CA GLN A 239 -6.07 21.20 5.87
C GLN A 239 -5.40 20.66 7.13
N LEU A 240 -4.36 19.82 6.97
CA LEU A 240 -3.58 19.27 8.06
C LEU A 240 -2.09 19.36 7.72
N LEU A 241 -1.33 19.96 8.62
CA LEU A 241 0.13 19.92 8.65
C LEU A 241 0.56 19.34 10.00
N ASP A 242 1.22 18.19 9.97
CA ASP A 242 1.85 17.60 11.14
C ASP A 242 3.37 17.69 11.00
N VAL A 243 4.01 18.37 11.96
CA VAL A 243 5.46 18.53 12.04
C VAL A 243 6.02 18.04 13.37
N GLN A 244 5.35 17.07 14.01
CA GLN A 244 5.82 16.48 15.27
C GLN A 244 7.28 15.99 15.15
N GLY A 245 8.10 16.24 16.17
CA GLY A 245 9.51 15.83 16.16
C GLY A 245 10.44 16.66 15.25
N CYS A 246 9.92 17.61 14.47
CA CYS A 246 10.74 18.57 13.73
C CYS A 246 11.20 19.72 14.65
N TYR A 247 12.10 19.43 15.60
CA TYR A 247 12.45 20.34 16.70
C TYR A 247 13.02 21.72 16.28
N SER A 248 13.50 21.85 15.05
CA SER A 248 13.99 23.12 14.47
C SER A 248 12.88 24.06 13.99
N VAL A 249 11.63 23.57 13.91
CA VAL A 249 10.47 24.33 13.44
C VAL A 249 9.88 25.16 14.58
N LYS A 250 9.71 26.46 14.36
CA LYS A 250 9.13 27.42 15.32
C LYS A 250 8.09 28.27 14.59
N LEU A 251 6.87 27.76 14.52
CA LEU A 251 5.77 28.46 13.85
C LEU A 251 5.12 29.46 14.80
N ASP A 252 5.05 30.72 14.37
CA ASP A 252 4.25 31.75 15.05
C ASP A 252 2.75 31.48 14.80
N GLU A 253 1.97 31.34 15.87
CA GLU A 253 0.52 31.18 15.79
C GLU A 253 -0.16 32.26 14.96
N ARG A 254 0.34 33.51 15.00
CA ARG A 254 -0.21 34.63 14.20
C ARG A 254 -0.03 34.39 12.70
N PHE A 255 1.08 33.74 12.32
CA PHE A 255 1.33 33.36 10.94
C PHE A 255 0.40 32.23 10.52
N VAL A 256 0.28 31.18 11.35
CA VAL A 256 -0.59 30.02 11.07
C VAL A 256 -2.07 30.44 10.95
N LYS A 257 -2.53 31.38 11.78
CA LYS A 257 -3.90 31.91 11.73
C LYS A 257 -4.27 32.58 10.40
N LYS A 258 -3.31 32.92 9.54
CA LYS A 258 -3.58 33.43 8.18
C LYS A 258 -4.16 32.34 7.26
N PHE A 259 -3.97 31.07 7.60
CA PHE A 259 -4.44 29.91 6.84
C PHE A 259 -5.72 29.38 7.50
N SER A 260 -6.88 29.84 7.02
CA SER A 260 -8.18 29.44 7.56
C SER A 260 -8.46 27.95 7.31
N GLY A 261 -8.79 27.20 8.37
CA GLY A 261 -9.13 25.78 8.27
C GLY A 261 -7.93 24.82 8.30
N LEU A 262 -6.71 25.35 8.44
CA LEU A 262 -5.50 24.55 8.63
C LEU A 262 -5.38 24.11 10.09
N LYS A 263 -5.28 22.80 10.31
CA LYS A 263 -4.86 22.20 11.58
C LYS A 263 -3.36 21.96 11.56
N VAL A 264 -2.63 22.60 12.46
CA VAL A 264 -1.18 22.39 12.64
C VAL A 264 -0.92 21.62 13.93
N ILE A 265 -0.16 20.53 13.82
CA ILE A 265 0.38 19.79 14.97
C ILE A 265 1.87 20.14 15.06
N GLY A 266 2.25 20.77 16.18
CA GLY A 266 3.59 21.33 16.38
C GLY A 266 4.64 20.30 16.79
N PRO A 267 5.92 20.66 16.74
CA PRO A 267 7.03 19.74 17.02
C PRO A 267 7.11 19.22 18.47
N GLY A 268 6.43 19.88 19.40
CA GLY A 268 6.40 19.53 20.82
C GLY A 268 4.99 19.46 21.41
N SER A 269 3.97 19.10 20.62
CA SER A 269 2.66 18.82 21.23
C SER A 269 2.81 17.64 22.19
N ASP A 270 2.55 17.90 23.48
CA ASP A 270 2.69 16.96 24.59
C ASP A 270 1.98 15.64 24.28
N ASN A 271 2.76 14.64 23.88
CA ASN A 271 2.59 13.30 24.38
C ASN A 271 3.84 13.05 25.23
N GLU A 272 3.78 13.41 26.52
CA GLU A 272 4.60 12.79 27.55
C GLU A 272 4.20 11.32 27.64
N GLY A 273 4.61 10.60 26.62
CA GLY A 273 4.42 9.20 26.39
C GLY A 273 5.51 8.91 25.40
N TRP A 274 6.55 8.24 25.88
CA TRP A 274 7.29 7.35 25.02
C TRP A 274 6.30 6.28 24.54
N ASP A 275 5.35 6.65 23.68
CA ASP A 275 4.82 5.71 22.71
C ASP A 275 5.98 5.53 21.76
N GLU A 276 6.89 4.64 22.17
CA GLU A 276 7.14 3.46 21.37
C GLU A 276 6.14 3.42 20.21
N CYS A 277 6.60 3.70 18.99
CA CYS A 277 5.87 3.31 17.79
C CYS A 277 5.89 1.76 17.66
N SER A 278 5.69 1.08 18.80
CA SER A 278 5.50 -0.33 19.06
C SER A 278 4.35 -0.51 20.04
N ASN A 279 3.16 -0.04 19.67
CA ASN A 279 1.98 -0.87 19.92
C ASN A 279 1.88 -1.98 18.87
N TYR A 280 2.98 -2.73 18.68
CA TYR A 280 2.88 -4.11 18.23
C TYR A 280 2.65 -4.93 19.47
N SER A 281 1.37 -5.02 19.86
CA SER A 281 0.94 -6.11 20.72
C SER A 281 1.50 -7.40 20.13
N VAL A 282 2.47 -8.00 20.82
CA VAL A 282 2.95 -9.35 20.59
C VAL A 282 1.80 -10.28 20.95
N SER A 283 0.83 -10.38 20.06
CA SER A 283 -0.04 -11.54 20.02
C SER A 283 0.72 -12.61 19.28
N SER A 284 1.34 -13.49 20.05
CA SER A 284 1.90 -14.76 19.62
C SER A 284 0.85 -15.53 18.81
N GLY A 285 0.90 -15.36 17.48
CA GLY A 285 0.18 -16.12 16.47
C GLY A 285 1.19 -16.85 15.59
N TYR A 286 2.08 -17.60 16.25
CA TYR A 286 3.06 -18.47 15.61
C TYR A 286 2.35 -19.44 14.62
N LEU A 287 2.95 -19.58 13.41
CA LEU A 287 2.84 -20.73 12.48
C LEU A 287 1.72 -20.80 11.42
N ALA A 288 1.14 -19.67 10.96
CA ALA A 288 0.12 -19.73 9.91
C ALA A 288 0.62 -19.42 8.47
N TRP A 289 1.74 -18.68 8.34
CA TRP A 289 2.15 -18.07 7.08
C TRP A 289 3.29 -18.78 6.35
N ASP A 290 4.16 -19.50 7.05
CA ASP A 290 5.20 -20.34 6.41
C ASP A 290 4.57 -21.43 5.55
N PHE A 291 3.36 -21.88 5.90
CA PHE A 291 2.57 -22.82 5.10
C PHE A 291 2.08 -22.22 3.76
N VAL A 292 1.81 -20.90 3.69
CA VAL A 292 1.36 -20.30 2.42
C VAL A 292 2.52 -20.18 1.45
N ALA A 293 3.72 -19.86 1.95
CA ALA A 293 4.93 -19.83 1.13
C ALA A 293 5.30 -21.23 0.62
N SER A 294 5.23 -22.27 1.47
CA SER A 294 5.56 -23.64 1.07
C SER A 294 4.50 -24.30 0.17
N VAL A 295 3.20 -24.02 0.37
CA VAL A 295 2.14 -24.58 -0.49
C VAL A 295 2.10 -23.90 -1.87
N MET A 296 2.62 -22.67 -1.98
CA MET A 296 2.78 -22.00 -3.27
C MET A 296 4.04 -22.43 -4.03
N ASP A 297 4.96 -23.16 -3.39
CA ASP A 297 6.14 -23.73 -4.07
C ASP A 297 5.82 -25.04 -4.81
N ASP A 298 4.76 -25.76 -4.43
CA ASP A 298 4.52 -27.12 -4.96
C ASP A 298 3.39 -27.23 -6.03
N ASP A 299 2.60 -26.18 -6.29
CA ASP A 299 1.40 -26.27 -7.18
C ASP A 299 1.21 -25.07 -8.14
N PHE A 300 2.26 -24.28 -8.42
CA PHE A 300 2.16 -23.23 -9.46
C PHE A 300 2.63 -23.79 -10.80
N ASP A 301 1.68 -24.16 -11.67
CA ASP A 301 1.94 -24.51 -13.07
C ASP A 301 2.67 -23.34 -13.77
N GLU A 302 3.99 -23.48 -13.96
CA GLU A 302 4.88 -22.53 -14.66
C GLU A 302 4.44 -22.24 -16.10
N GLU A 303 3.56 -23.06 -16.68
CA GLU A 303 3.10 -22.94 -18.08
C GLU A 303 2.29 -21.65 -18.36
N MET A 304 1.68 -21.02 -17.35
CA MET A 304 0.86 -19.82 -17.58
C MET A 304 1.66 -18.51 -17.64
N LEU A 305 2.90 -18.50 -17.14
CA LEU A 305 3.77 -17.31 -17.12
C LEU A 305 4.58 -17.15 -18.42
N ASP A 306 4.82 -18.25 -19.15
CA ASP A 306 5.68 -18.24 -20.35
C ASP A 306 4.96 -17.65 -21.58
N GLU A 307 3.63 -17.71 -21.64
CA GLU A 307 2.81 -17.06 -22.67
C GLU A 307 2.84 -15.53 -22.54
N ALA A 308 2.80 -14.99 -21.30
CA ALA A 308 2.86 -13.55 -21.05
C ALA A 308 4.24 -12.95 -21.36
N TRP A 309 5.31 -13.74 -21.20
CA TRP A 309 6.69 -13.35 -21.52
C TRP A 309 6.99 -13.29 -23.02
N LYS A 310 6.28 -14.05 -23.87
CA LYS A 310 6.49 -14.05 -25.33
C LYS A 310 5.82 -12.86 -26.02
N THR A 311 4.70 -12.37 -25.50
CA THR A 311 3.95 -11.25 -26.10
C THR A 311 4.61 -9.88 -25.93
N THR A 312 5.51 -9.69 -24.97
CA THR A 312 6.18 -8.40 -24.71
C THR A 312 7.52 -8.23 -25.44
N LYS A 313 8.07 -9.29 -26.06
CA LYS A 313 9.36 -9.21 -26.80
C LYS A 313 9.24 -9.01 -28.32
N TYR A 314 8.06 -9.22 -28.91
CA TYR A 314 7.85 -9.08 -30.36
C TYR A 314 6.71 -8.11 -30.71
N GLY A 315 6.78 -6.89 -30.16
CA GLY A 315 5.97 -5.74 -30.58
C GLY A 315 6.81 -4.68 -31.29
N GLY A 316 7.71 -5.09 -32.18
CA GLY A 316 8.57 -4.20 -32.95
C GLY A 316 7.84 -3.62 -34.16
N CYS A 317 7.75 -2.30 -34.20
CA CYS A 317 7.19 -1.48 -35.28
C CYS A 317 7.57 -1.97 -36.69
N ARG A 318 6.57 -2.28 -37.51
CA ARG A 318 6.67 -2.15 -38.97
C ARG A 318 6.01 -0.85 -39.37
N ASN A 319 6.83 0.15 -39.65
CA ASN A 319 6.44 1.31 -40.44
C ASN A 319 6.33 0.87 -41.90
N GLU A 320 5.12 0.92 -42.45
CA GLU A 320 4.90 1.00 -43.90
C GLU A 320 4.97 2.48 -44.29
N VAL A 321 5.92 2.83 -45.17
CA VAL A 321 5.82 4.01 -46.03
C VAL A 321 6.33 3.60 -47.41
N LEU A 322 5.38 3.59 -48.35
CA LEU A 322 5.46 3.62 -49.83
C LEU A 322 6.55 2.80 -50.54
#